data_AF-A0A3M1NCW7-F1
#
_entry.id   AF-A0A3M1NCW7-F1
#
_cell.length_a   1.000
_cell.length_b   1.000
_cell.length_c   1.000
_cell.angle_alpha   90.00
_cell.angle_beta   90.00
_cell.angle_gamma   90.00
#
_symmetry.space_group_name_H-M   'P 1'
#
loop_
_entity.id
_entity.type
_entity.pdbx_description
1 polymer ?
#
loop_
_entity_poly.entity_id
_entity_poly.type
_entity_poly.pdbx_seq_one_letter_code
_entity_poly.pdbx_strand_id
1 'polypeptide(L)'
;MYKGIGSLLLLLALAACQSGGDSPAMAVENYLRTRITGDETRLVALACRAREAEARTEAASFAPMNATIKALSCRADGSDGQYTVVACQGEMVTNYAGETRTWDLGARRFRTLQEDGRWKVCGFAR
;
A
#
# COMPACT_ATOMS: atom_id res chain seq x y z
N MET A 1 10.55 61.63 -14.00
CA MET A 1 11.74 60.80 -14.29
C MET A 1 12.10 60.01 -13.03
N TYR A 2 11.64 58.76 -12.93
CA TYR A 2 12.37 57.63 -12.34
C TYR A 2 11.93 56.40 -13.13
N LYS A 3 12.93 55.66 -13.59
CA LYS A 3 12.89 54.60 -14.59
C LYS A 3 13.19 53.28 -13.86
N GLY A 4 12.49 52.21 -14.22
CA GLY A 4 12.70 50.84 -13.73
C GLY A 4 11.36 50.09 -13.75
N ILE A 5 10.96 49.42 -14.83
CA ILE A 5 11.42 48.09 -15.27
C ILE A 5 11.64 47.16 -14.07
N GLY A 6 10.75 46.19 -13.92
CA GLY A 6 10.94 45.09 -12.98
C GLY A 6 9.62 44.41 -12.70
N SER A 7 9.17 43.57 -13.65
CA SER A 7 8.11 42.59 -13.48
C SER A 7 8.10 42.01 -12.07
N LEU A 8 7.13 42.38 -11.23
CA LEU A 8 6.87 41.65 -10.01
C LEU A 8 5.89 40.54 -10.36
N LEU A 9 6.49 39.41 -10.71
CA LEU A 9 5.90 38.12 -10.96
C LEU A 9 4.67 37.87 -10.07
N LEU A 10 3.55 37.70 -10.76
CA LEU A 10 2.47 36.76 -10.48
C LEU A 10 2.97 35.62 -9.56
N LEU A 11 2.77 35.75 -8.25
CA LEU A 11 3.02 34.68 -7.29
C LEU A 11 1.99 33.58 -7.55
N LEU A 12 2.45 32.54 -8.25
CA LEU A 12 1.73 31.33 -8.57
C LEU A 12 1.07 30.77 -7.31
N ALA A 13 -0.26 30.73 -7.34
CA ALA A 13 -1.06 29.84 -6.52
C ALA A 13 -0.77 28.39 -6.91
N LEU A 14 0.31 27.81 -6.36
CA LEU A 14 0.44 26.35 -6.28
C LEU A 14 -0.36 25.88 -5.07
N ALA A 15 -1.69 25.89 -5.20
CA ALA A 15 -2.50 24.88 -4.57
C ALA A 15 -2.10 23.54 -5.22
N ALA A 16 -0.98 22.97 -4.77
CA ALA A 16 -0.70 21.58 -5.06
C ALA A 16 -1.90 20.81 -4.52
N CYS A 17 -2.68 20.23 -5.42
CA CYS A 17 -3.77 19.34 -5.07
C CYS A 17 -3.25 18.35 -4.04
N GLN A 18 -3.70 18.51 -2.80
CA GLN A 18 -3.74 17.44 -1.82
C GLN A 18 -4.73 16.40 -2.36
N SER A 19 -4.35 15.67 -3.41
CA SER A 19 -5.03 14.43 -3.76
C SER A 19 -4.98 13.57 -2.51
N GLY A 20 -6.12 13.15 -1.96
CA GLY A 20 -6.22 12.35 -0.73
C GLY A 20 -5.16 11.24 -0.72
N GLY A 21 -4.08 11.50 0.02
CA GLY A 21 -2.72 11.14 -0.39
C GLY A 21 -2.43 9.66 -0.35
N ASP A 22 -1.66 9.21 -1.35
CA ASP A 22 -0.90 7.97 -1.31
C ASP A 22 -0.21 7.88 0.06
N SER A 23 -0.75 7.02 0.92
CA SER A 23 -0.36 6.89 2.32
C SER A 23 0.09 5.47 2.58
N PRO A 24 0.96 5.23 3.56
CA PRO A 24 1.42 3.87 3.87
C PRO A 24 0.24 2.95 4.24
N ALA A 25 -0.78 3.47 4.93
CA ALA A 25 -2.00 2.74 5.24
C ALA A 25 -2.78 2.34 3.98
N MET A 26 -3.03 3.29 3.08
CA MET A 26 -3.71 3.00 1.81
C MET A 26 -2.93 2.03 0.93
N ALA A 27 -1.59 2.11 0.92
CA ALA A 27 -0.76 1.17 0.17
C ALA A 27 -0.95 -0.26 0.66
N VAL A 28 -1.00 -0.47 1.99
CA VAL A 28 -1.25 -1.80 2.57
C VAL A 28 -2.68 -2.27 2.31
N GLU A 29 -3.69 -1.38 2.40
CA GLU A 29 -5.07 -1.76 2.07
C GLU A 29 -5.19 -2.19 0.60
N ASN A 30 -4.58 -1.42 -0.32
CA ASN A 30 -4.55 -1.76 -1.73
C ASN A 30 -3.81 -3.07 -1.99
N TYR A 31 -2.69 -3.31 -1.30
CA TYR A 31 -1.96 -4.58 -1.39
C TYR A 31 -2.83 -5.76 -0.95
N LEU A 32 -3.47 -5.67 0.22
CA LEU A 32 -4.34 -6.74 0.75
C LEU A 32 -5.55 -7.02 -0.14
N ARG A 33 -6.18 -5.97 -0.68
CA ARG A 33 -7.31 -6.09 -1.62
C ARG A 33 -6.89 -6.68 -2.96
N THR A 34 -5.71 -6.33 -3.46
CA THR A 34 -5.17 -6.88 -4.71
C THR A 34 -4.72 -8.33 -4.52
N ARG A 35 -4.15 -8.66 -3.35
CA ARG A 35 -3.70 -10.01 -3.02
C ARG A 35 -4.83 -11.03 -3.17
N ILE A 36 -6.00 -10.74 -2.61
CA ILE A 36 -7.12 -11.70 -2.62
C ILE A 36 -7.67 -11.97 -4.03
N THR A 37 -7.34 -11.15 -5.02
CA THR A 37 -7.74 -11.39 -6.42
C THR A 37 -6.71 -12.22 -7.19
N GLY A 38 -5.52 -12.46 -6.63
CA GLY A 38 -4.42 -13.13 -7.34
C GLY A 38 -3.90 -12.36 -8.56
N ASP A 39 -4.13 -11.04 -8.63
CA ASP A 39 -3.66 -10.21 -9.74
C ASP A 39 -2.15 -9.96 -9.61
N GLU A 40 -1.36 -10.78 -10.28
CA GLU A 40 0.10 -10.75 -10.23
C GLU A 40 0.66 -9.38 -10.61
N THR A 41 0.21 -8.82 -11.73
CA THR A 41 0.76 -7.56 -12.26
C THR A 41 0.55 -6.43 -11.26
N ARG A 42 -0.67 -6.31 -10.71
CA ARG A 42 -0.98 -5.28 -9.73
C ARG A 42 -0.30 -5.54 -8.38
N LEU A 43 -0.22 -6.79 -7.93
CA LEU A 43 0.38 -7.10 -6.64
C LEU A 43 1.89 -6.84 -6.65
N VAL A 44 2.58 -7.20 -7.73
CA VAL A 44 4.00 -6.87 -7.96
C VAL A 44 4.20 -5.37 -7.96
N ALA A 45 3.33 -4.61 -8.63
CA ALA A 45 3.41 -3.15 -8.66
C ALA A 45 3.17 -2.49 -7.29
N LEU A 46 2.60 -3.19 -6.31
CA LEU A 46 2.38 -2.68 -4.95
C LEU A 46 3.46 -3.16 -3.94
N ALA A 47 4.31 -4.10 -4.34
CA ALA A 47 5.43 -4.56 -3.54
C ALA A 47 6.67 -3.68 -3.73
N CYS A 48 7.55 -3.66 -2.74
CA CYS A 48 8.87 -3.05 -2.91
C CYS A 48 9.70 -3.87 -3.91
N ARG A 49 10.60 -3.22 -4.64
CA ARG A 49 11.41 -3.82 -5.73
C ARG A 49 12.10 -5.11 -5.29
N ALA A 50 12.66 -5.12 -4.08
CA ALA A 50 13.35 -6.29 -3.51
C ALA A 50 12.43 -7.51 -3.30
N ARG A 51 11.11 -7.35 -3.30
CA ARG A 51 10.11 -8.39 -3.01
C ARG A 51 9.17 -8.71 -4.17
N GLU A 52 9.42 -8.18 -5.36
CA GLU A 52 8.58 -8.45 -6.54
C GLU A 52 8.44 -9.94 -6.85
N ALA A 53 9.52 -10.71 -6.70
CA ALA A 53 9.47 -12.17 -6.90
C ALA A 53 8.58 -12.88 -5.86
N GLU A 54 8.61 -12.43 -4.60
CA GLU A 54 7.73 -12.95 -3.55
C GLU A 54 6.28 -12.57 -3.82
N ALA A 55 6.02 -11.35 -4.29
CA ALA A 55 4.69 -10.88 -4.65
C ALA A 55 4.08 -11.71 -5.82
N ARG A 56 4.90 -12.11 -6.80
CA ARG A 56 4.45 -13.04 -7.86
C ARG A 56 3.99 -14.38 -7.29
N THR A 57 4.80 -14.98 -6.42
CA THR A 57 4.44 -16.23 -5.75
C THR A 57 3.19 -16.09 -4.88
N GLU A 58 3.05 -14.96 -4.17
CA GLU A 58 1.87 -14.66 -3.35
C GLU A 58 0.61 -14.54 -4.22
N ALA A 59 0.67 -13.83 -5.35
CA ALA A 59 -0.45 -13.72 -6.29
C ALA A 59 -0.89 -15.09 -6.83
N ALA A 60 0.06 -15.91 -7.29
CA ALA A 60 -0.22 -17.25 -7.78
C ALA A 60 -0.85 -18.15 -6.69
N SER A 61 -0.41 -18.00 -5.44
CA SER A 61 -0.95 -18.76 -4.31
C SER A 61 -2.37 -18.35 -3.93
N PHE A 62 -2.73 -17.08 -4.14
CA PHE A 62 -4.07 -16.55 -3.84
C PHE A 62 -5.07 -16.69 -4.98
N ALA A 63 -4.62 -16.84 -6.23
CA ALA A 63 -5.49 -16.99 -7.39
C ALA A 63 -6.58 -18.08 -7.24
N PRO A 64 -6.32 -19.28 -6.66
CA PRO A 64 -7.35 -20.30 -6.49
C PRO A 64 -8.13 -20.22 -5.16
N MET A 65 -7.89 -19.21 -4.32
CA MET A 65 -8.32 -19.20 -2.92
C MET A 65 -9.71 -18.59 -2.67
N ASN A 66 -10.42 -18.12 -3.70
CA ASN A 66 -11.75 -17.50 -3.60
C ASN A 66 -11.90 -16.56 -2.38
N ALA A 67 -10.88 -15.71 -2.19
CA ALA A 67 -10.69 -15.02 -0.94
C ALA A 67 -11.56 -13.76 -0.83
N THR A 68 -12.00 -13.45 0.38
CA THR A 68 -12.75 -12.22 0.71
C THR A 68 -12.16 -11.55 1.94
N ILE A 69 -12.38 -10.24 2.07
CA ILE A 69 -11.95 -9.46 3.23
C ILE A 69 -13.16 -8.77 3.88
N LYS A 70 -13.24 -8.82 5.20
CA LYS A 70 -14.25 -8.16 6.02
C LYS A 70 -13.61 -7.11 6.92
N ALA A 71 -14.24 -5.93 6.99
CA ALA A 71 -13.89 -4.85 7.92
C ALA A 71 -12.40 -4.40 7.88
N LEU A 72 -11.79 -4.37 6.69
CA LEU A 72 -10.42 -3.89 6.52
C LEU A 72 -10.29 -2.41 6.84
N SER A 73 -9.38 -2.10 7.74
CA SER A 73 -8.93 -0.75 8.04
C SER A 73 -7.46 -0.80 8.46
N CYS A 74 -6.63 0.05 7.88
CA CYS A 74 -5.22 0.15 8.23
C CYS A 74 -4.86 1.57 8.71
N ARG A 75 -3.85 1.67 9.57
CA ARG A 75 -3.29 2.94 10.07
C ARG A 75 -1.78 2.84 10.24
N ALA A 76 -1.09 3.97 10.09
CA ALA A 76 0.32 4.04 10.45
C ALA A 76 0.48 3.74 11.95
N ASP A 77 1.49 2.94 12.28
CA ASP A 77 1.77 2.42 13.63
C ASP A 77 3.26 2.52 13.96
N GLY A 78 3.85 3.68 13.63
CA GLY A 78 5.25 3.99 13.93
C GLY A 78 6.23 3.72 12.79
N SER A 79 7.47 3.43 13.16
CA SER A 79 8.58 3.21 12.22
C SER A 79 9.48 2.07 12.69
N ASP A 80 10.18 1.46 11.73
CA ASP A 80 11.15 0.39 11.95
C ASP A 80 12.33 0.63 11.00
N GLY A 81 13.36 1.31 11.51
CA GLY A 81 14.45 1.84 10.69
C GLY A 81 13.92 2.82 9.63
N GLN A 82 14.18 2.53 8.36
CA GLN A 82 13.71 3.34 7.23
C GLN A 82 12.23 3.09 6.85
N TYR A 83 11.59 2.09 7.44
CA TYR A 83 10.24 1.69 7.07
C TYR A 83 9.20 2.42 7.92
N THR A 84 8.10 2.82 7.30
CA THR A 84 6.88 3.16 8.05
C THR A 84 6.10 1.88 8.32
N VAL A 85 5.75 1.67 9.58
CA VAL A 85 5.01 0.50 10.03
C VAL A 85 3.51 0.79 9.93
N VAL A 86 2.74 -0.21 9.48
CA VAL A 86 1.29 -0.12 9.34
C VAL A 86 0.64 -1.29 10.07
N ALA A 87 -0.31 -0.98 10.94
CA ALA A 87 -1.18 -1.96 11.57
C ALA A 87 -2.52 -1.98 10.84
N CYS A 88 -3.08 -3.18 10.67
CA CYS A 88 -4.40 -3.37 10.08
C CYS A 88 -5.32 -4.12 11.05
N GLN A 89 -6.61 -4.07 10.76
CA GLN A 89 -7.64 -4.87 11.40
C GLN A 89 -8.56 -5.46 10.33
N GLY A 90 -9.39 -6.41 10.75
CA GLY A 90 -10.33 -7.12 9.89
C GLY A 90 -9.92 -8.57 9.66
N GLU A 91 -10.69 -9.25 8.85
CA GLU A 91 -10.55 -10.69 8.61
C GLU A 91 -10.43 -10.96 7.12
N MET A 92 -9.59 -11.93 6.77
CA MET A 92 -9.56 -12.53 5.46
C MET A 92 -10.11 -13.95 5.53
N VAL A 93 -11.05 -14.27 4.66
CA VAL A 93 -11.60 -15.62 4.53
C VAL A 93 -11.15 -16.19 3.20
N THR A 94 -10.48 -17.33 3.22
CA THR A 94 -10.05 -18.08 2.02
C THR A 94 -10.86 -19.36 1.90
N ASN A 95 -11.26 -19.73 0.68
CA ASN A 95 -11.86 -21.01 0.37
C ASN A 95 -11.08 -21.71 -0.75
N TYR A 96 -10.49 -22.86 -0.44
CA TYR A 96 -9.77 -23.68 -1.42
C TYR A 96 -10.32 -25.10 -1.39
N ALA A 97 -10.82 -25.57 -2.54
CA ALA A 97 -11.41 -26.91 -2.69
C ALA A 97 -12.48 -27.22 -1.62
N GLY A 98 -13.28 -26.22 -1.24
CA GLY A 98 -14.35 -26.37 -0.23
C GLY A 98 -13.89 -26.17 1.21
N GLU A 99 -12.58 -26.14 1.49
CA GLU A 99 -12.08 -25.86 2.83
C GLU A 99 -11.97 -24.35 3.06
N THR A 100 -12.66 -23.89 4.10
CA THR A 100 -12.69 -22.47 4.48
C THR A 100 -11.78 -22.22 5.66
N ARG A 101 -10.97 -21.16 5.58
CA ARG A 101 -10.10 -20.69 6.67
C ARG A 101 -10.24 -19.19 6.85
N THR A 102 -10.16 -18.75 8.10
CA THR A 102 -10.18 -17.34 8.49
C THR A 102 -8.82 -16.93 9.02
N TRP A 103 -8.36 -15.75 8.61
CA TRP A 103 -7.07 -15.18 8.96
C TRP A 103 -7.28 -13.78 9.54
N ASP A 104 -6.72 -13.52 10.72
CA ASP A 104 -6.71 -12.19 11.32
C ASP A 104 -5.69 -11.29 10.59
N LEU A 105 -6.16 -10.17 10.01
CA LEU A 105 -5.31 -9.21 9.32
C LEU A 105 -4.51 -8.31 10.28
N GLY A 106 -4.85 -8.30 11.56
CA GLY A 106 -4.10 -7.63 12.63
C GLY A 106 -2.98 -8.48 13.24
N ALA A 107 -2.89 -9.76 12.88
CA ALA A 107 -1.88 -10.67 13.44
C ALA A 107 -0.43 -10.24 13.15
N ARG A 108 -0.21 -9.43 12.10
CA ARG A 108 1.12 -8.92 11.73
C ARG A 108 1.04 -7.47 11.28
N ARG A 109 2.09 -6.73 11.59
CA ARG A 109 2.29 -5.37 11.09
C ARG A 109 3.06 -5.39 9.78
N PHE A 110 2.74 -4.47 8.89
CA PHE A 110 3.41 -4.32 7.60
C PHE A 110 4.51 -3.26 7.67
N ARG A 111 5.58 -3.45 6.90
CA ARG A 111 6.57 -2.41 6.60
C ARG A 111 6.28 -1.83 5.24
N THR A 112 6.39 -0.51 5.14
CA THR A 112 6.22 0.23 3.89
C THR A 112 7.39 1.18 3.67
N LEU A 113 7.71 1.43 2.40
CA LEU A 113 8.74 2.37 1.97
C LEU A 113 8.23 3.11 0.74
N GLN A 114 8.65 4.36 0.55
CA GLN A 114 8.43 5.03 -0.73
C GLN A 114 9.51 4.62 -1.73
N GLU A 115 9.07 4.08 -2.87
CA GLU A 115 9.93 3.81 -4.02
C GLU A 115 9.28 4.45 -5.24
N ASP A 116 10.08 5.17 -6.04
CA ASP A 116 9.62 5.86 -7.26
C ASP A 116 8.41 6.79 -7.00
N GLY A 117 8.43 7.47 -5.83
CA GLY A 117 7.41 8.43 -5.41
C GLY A 117 6.09 7.81 -4.96
N ARG A 118 6.03 6.50 -4.71
CA ARG A 118 4.82 5.79 -4.26
C ARG A 118 5.09 4.90 -3.07
N TRP A 119 4.11 4.76 -2.19
CA TRP A 119 4.22 3.81 -1.08
C TRP A 119 4.09 2.36 -1.57
N LYS A 120 5.00 1.51 -1.11
CA LYS A 120 5.07 0.08 -1.44
C LYS A 120 5.13 -0.76 -0.18
N VAL A 121 4.66 -2.01 -0.27
CA VAL A 121 4.72 -2.98 0.83
C VAL A 121 6.04 -3.76 0.78
N CYS A 122 6.87 -3.60 1.81
CA CYS A 122 8.21 -4.18 1.90
C CYS A 122 8.26 -5.43 2.81
N GLY A 123 7.11 -5.96 3.21
CA GLY A 123 7.00 -7.13 4.08
C GLY A 123 6.40 -6.79 5.44
N PHE A 124 6.83 -7.52 6.47
CA PHE A 124 6.28 -7.40 7.81
C PHE A 124 7.28 -6.79 8.78
N ALA A 125 6.78 -6.10 9.80
CA ALA A 125 7.59 -5.66 10.94
C ALA A 125 8.11 -6.89 11.71
N ARG A 126 9.25 -6.71 12.39
CA ARG A 126 9.86 -7.75 13.24
C ARG A 126 9.16 -7.84 14.59
#